data_AF-N6YDC9-F1
#
_entry.id   AF-N6YDC9-F1
#
_cell.length_a   1.000
_cell.length_b   1.000
_cell.length_c   1.000
_cell.angle_alpha   90.00
_cell.angle_beta   90.00
_cell.angle_gamma   90.00
#
_symmetry.space_group_name_H-M   'P 1'
#
loop_
_entity.id
_entity.type
_entity.pdbx_description
1 polymer ?
#
loop_
_entity_poly.entity_id
_entity_poly.type
_entity_poly.pdbx_seq_one_letter_code
_entity_poly.pdbx_strand_id
1 'polypeptide(L)' 'MAMPTLKIEYPDYDATPDHIAALAKEHGIAPEDLIKRAINEYLGGYGLKDPPEGFKPKTLTEVFVATGVYKPTD' A
#
# COMPACT_ATOMS: atom_id res chain seq x y z
N MET A 1 16.62 37.13 6.45
CA MET A 1 15.61 36.54 7.36
C MET A 1 15.57 35.04 7.08
N ALA A 2 15.93 34.20 8.05
CA ALA A 2 15.86 32.75 7.87
C ALA A 2 14.38 32.33 7.92
N MET A 3 13.90 31.62 6.91
CA MET A 3 12.54 31.08 6.91
C MET A 3 12.44 29.99 7.99
N PRO A 4 11.51 30.10 8.95
CA PRO A 4 11.33 29.06 9.94
C PRO A 4 10.95 27.76 9.24
N THR A 5 11.78 26.74 9.41
CA THR A 5 11.52 25.40 8.87
C THR A 5 10.56 24.71 9.84
N LEU A 6 9.28 24.64 9.47
CA LEU A 6 8.29 23.86 10.23
C LEU A 6 8.53 22.38 9.91
N LYS A 7 9.03 21.65 10.90
CA LYS A 7 9.13 20.18 10.82
C LYS A 7 7.72 19.62 10.93
N ILE A 8 7.17 19.13 9.83
CA ILE A 8 5.89 18.43 9.82
C ILE A 8 6.17 16.99 10.26
N GLU A 9 5.58 16.58 11.37
CA GLU A 9 5.66 15.21 11.87
C GLU A 9 4.32 14.53 11.59
N TYR A 10 4.36 13.41 10.89
CA TYR A 10 3.19 12.60 10.58
C TYR A 10 3.15 11.39 11.51
N PRO A 11 1.98 11.04 12.06
CA PRO A 11 1.85 9.77 12.78
C PRO A 11 2.02 8.58 11.82
N ASP A 12 2.48 7.43 12.33
CA ASP A 12 2.82 6.24 11.53
C ASP A 12 1.68 5.69 10.66
N TYR A 13 0.43 6.01 10.99
CA TYR A 13 -0.77 5.59 10.27
C TYR A 13 -1.34 6.67 9.32
N ASP A 14 -0.68 7.82 9.19
CA ASP A 14 -1.15 8.89 8.31
C ASP A 14 -0.95 8.50 6.84
N ALA A 15 -2.06 8.26 6.14
CA ALA A 15 -2.06 7.87 4.73
C ALA A 15 -2.59 9.01 3.82
N THR A 16 -2.41 10.27 4.22
CA THR A 16 -2.84 11.40 3.38
C THR A 16 -2.04 11.45 2.07
N PRO A 17 -2.64 11.89 0.94
CA PRO A 17 -1.97 11.90 -0.36
C PRO A 17 -0.63 12.66 -0.36
N ASP A 18 -0.57 13.82 0.31
CA ASP A 18 0.65 14.62 0.45
C ASP A 18 1.75 13.88 1.21
N HIS A 19 1.40 13.16 2.28
CA HIS A 19 2.36 12.39 3.06
C HIS A 19 2.92 11.20 2.26
N ILE A 20 2.05 10.45 1.58
CA ILE A 20 2.46 9.36 0.70
C ILE A 20 3.38 9.86 -0.42
N ALA A 21 3.08 11.03 -1.01
CA ALA A 21 3.92 11.63 -2.03
C ALA A 21 5.30 12.06 -1.48
N ALA A 22 5.36 12.59 -0.26
CA ALA A 22 6.60 12.94 0.41
C ALA A 22 7.47 11.70 0.67
N LEU A 23 6.89 10.64 1.25
CA LEU A 23 7.58 9.39 1.52
C LEU A 23 8.07 8.72 0.22
N ALA A 24 7.24 8.69 -0.82
CA ALA A 24 7.62 8.11 -2.10
C ALA A 24 8.82 8.84 -2.71
N LYS A 25 8.85 10.18 -2.59
CA LYS A 25 9.98 11.01 -3.02
C LYS A 25 11.25 10.73 -2.20
N GLU A 26 11.14 10.54 -0.89
CA GLU A 26 12.29 10.18 -0.03
C GLU A 26 12.88 8.81 -0.41
N HIS A 27 12.03 7.86 -0.78
CA HIS A 27 12.43 6.54 -1.24
C HIS A 27 12.83 6.47 -2.73
N GLY A 28 12.61 7.54 -3.49
CA GLY A 28 12.90 7.59 -4.94
C GLY A 28 12.03 6.66 -5.78
N ILE A 29 10.80 6.36 -5.32
CA ILE A 29 9.85 5.46 -6.01
C ILE A 29 8.54 6.19 -6.31
N ALA A 30 7.67 5.58 -7.12
CA ALA A 30 6.32 6.09 -7.31
C ALA A 30 5.46 5.88 -6.05
N PRO A 31 4.52 6.81 -5.74
CA PRO A 31 3.55 6.65 -4.66
C PRO A 31 2.78 5.32 -4.71
N GLU A 32 2.41 4.88 -5.92
CA GLU A 32 1.73 3.60 -6.12
C GLU A 32 2.59 2.40 -5.73
N ASP A 33 3.89 2.44 -5.97
CA ASP A 33 4.81 1.35 -5.60
C ASP A 33 5.05 1.32 -4.09
N LEU A 34 5.06 2.49 -3.43
CA LEU A 34 5.11 2.58 -1.97
C LEU A 34 3.86 1.95 -1.35
N ILE A 35 2.67 2.25 -1.88
CA ILE A 35 1.39 1.68 -1.41
C ILE A 35 1.38 0.16 -1.62
N LYS A 36 1.73 -0.32 -2.82
CA LYS A 36 1.80 -1.77 -3.11
C LYS A 36 2.75 -2.49 -2.17
N ARG A 37 3.93 -1.90 -1.92
CA ARG A 37 4.92 -2.43 -0.98
C ARG A 37 4.37 -2.48 0.44
N ALA A 38 3.75 -1.41 0.93
CA ALA A 38 3.17 -1.38 2.27
C ALA A 38 2.05 -2.42 2.43
N ILE A 39 1.19 -2.58 1.42
CA ILE A 39 0.15 -3.61 1.38
C ILE A 39 0.79 -5.01 1.40
N ASN A 40 1.81 -5.26 0.59
CA ASN A 40 2.51 -6.55 0.56
C ASN A 40 3.31 -6.85 1.83
N GLU A 41 3.91 -5.85 2.49
CA GLU A 41 4.61 -6.05 3.77
C GLU A 41 3.61 -6.36 4.89
N TYR A 42 2.52 -5.58 4.96
CA TYR A 42 1.50 -5.78 5.99
C TYR A 42 0.74 -7.09 5.78
N LEU A 43 0.33 -7.40 4.55
CA LEU A 43 -0.50 -8.56 4.24
C LEU A 43 0.29 -9.80 3.83
N GLY A 44 1.55 -9.67 3.42
CA GLY A 44 2.44 -10.80 3.16
C GLY A 44 2.67 -11.64 4.41
N GLY A 45 2.64 -11.01 5.60
CA GLY A 45 2.63 -11.71 6.89
C GLY A 45 1.34 -12.51 7.16
N TYR A 46 0.25 -12.19 6.47
CA TYR A 46 -1.03 -12.91 6.53
C TYR A 46 -1.18 -13.93 5.37
N GLY A 47 -0.13 -14.16 4.58
CA GLY A 47 -0.12 -15.16 3.51
C GLY A 47 -0.68 -14.69 2.17
N LEU A 48 -0.75 -13.36 1.96
CA LEU A 48 -1.24 -12.78 0.71
C LEU A 48 -0.26 -13.12 -0.42
N LYS A 49 -0.61 -14.13 -1.21
CA LYS A 49 0.15 -14.55 -2.39
C LYS A 49 -0.18 -13.61 -3.55
N ASP A 50 0.81 -13.32 -4.39
CA ASP A 50 0.53 -12.64 -5.65
C ASP A 50 -0.59 -13.38 -6.40
N PRO A 51 -1.59 -12.65 -6.93
CA PRO A 51 -2.61 -13.28 -7.74
C PRO A 51 -1.95 -13.98 -8.94
N PRO A 52 -2.52 -15.11 -9.41
CA PRO A 52 -1.92 -15.87 -10.50
C PRO A 52 -1.75 -15.02 -11.77
N GLU A 53 -0.71 -15.32 -12.55
CA GLU A 53 -0.39 -14.57 -13.77
C GLU A 53 -1.60 -14.60 -14.73
N GLY A 54 -2.04 -13.41 -15.18
CA GLY A 54 -3.23 -13.26 -16.02
C GLY A 54 -4.57 -13.14 -15.27
N PHE A 55 -4.57 -13.08 -13.94
CA PHE A 55 -5.77 -12.86 -13.15
C PHE A 55 -6.39 -11.47 -13.40
N LYS A 56 -7.65 -11.44 -13.86
CA LYS A 56 -8.44 -10.23 -14.10
C LYS A 56 -9.66 -10.20 -13.18
N PRO A 57 -9.49 -9.80 -11.92
CA PRO A 57 -10.60 -9.71 -10.98
C PRO A 57 -11.57 -8.61 -11.41
N LYS A 58 -12.87 -8.85 -11.20
CA LYS A 58 -13.92 -7.84 -11.46
C LYS A 58 -14.30 -7.10 -10.17
N THR A 59 -13.96 -7.67 -9.02
CA THR A 59 -14.30 -7.15 -7.70
C THR A 59 -13.14 -7.32 -6.71
N LEU A 60 -13.10 -6.49 -5.67
CA LEU A 60 -12.11 -6.61 -4.59
C LEU A 60 -12.24 -7.94 -3.84
N THR A 61 -13.45 -8.49 -3.72
CA THR A 61 -13.68 -9.81 -3.14
C THR A 61 -12.93 -10.91 -3.89
N GLU A 62 -12.93 -10.89 -5.23
CA GLU A 62 -12.18 -11.84 -6.04
C GLU A 62 -10.67 -11.73 -5.84
N VAL A 63 -10.15 -10.51 -5.64
CA VAL A 63 -8.74 -10.29 -5.27
C VAL A 63 -8.43 -10.96 -3.94
N PHE A 64 -9.24 -10.74 -2.91
CA PHE A 64 -8.99 -11.29 -1.58
C PHE A 64 -9.16 -12.82 -1.52
N VAL A 65 -10.04 -13.41 -2.33
CA VAL A 65 -10.14 -14.87 -2.47
C VAL A 65 -8.94 -15.44 -3.22
N ALA A 66 -8.54 -14.86 -4.35
CA ALA A 66 -7.43 -15.35 -5.16
C ALA A 66 -6.08 -15.26 -4.45
N THR A 67 -5.93 -14.27 -3.57
CA THR A 67 -4.72 -14.05 -2.76
C THR A 67 -4.72 -14.87 -1.46
N GLY A 68 -5.81 -15.61 -1.18
CA GLY A 68 -5.92 -16.52 -0.03
C GLY A 68 -6.34 -15.87 1.29
N VAL A 69 -6.69 -14.58 1.28
CA VAL A 69 -7.12 -13.82 2.47
C VAL A 69 -8.53 -14.20 2.90
N TYR A 70 -9.44 -14.40 1.94
CA TYR A 70 -10.81 -14.85 2.20
C TYR A 70 -11.01 -16.30 1.77
N LYS A 71 -11.71 -17.06 2.61
CA LYS A 71 -12.24 -18.36 2.18
C LYS A 71 -13.32 -18.13 1.13
N PRO A 72 -13.35 -18.91 0.04
CA PRO A 72 -14.47 -18.88 -0.87
C PRO A 72 -15.75 -19.23 -0.09
N THR A 73 -16.71 -18.33 -0.09
CA THR A 73 -18.06 -18.59 0.39
C THR A 73 -18.82 -19.28 -0.74
N ASP A 74 -19.25 -20.52 -0.48
CA ASP A 74 -20.16 -21.31 -1.34
C ASP A 74 -21.50 -20.58 -1.54
#